data_AF-A0A1F5FG92-F1
#
_entry.id   AF-A0A1F5FG92-F1
#
_cell.length_a   1.000
_cell.length_b   1.000
_cell.length_c   1.000
_cell.angle_alpha   90.00
_cell.angle_beta   90.00
_cell.angle_gamma   90.00
#
_symmetry.space_group_name_H-M   'P 1'
#
loop_
_entity.id
_entity.type
_entity.pdbx_description
1 polymer ?
#
loop_
_entity_poly.entity_id
_entity_poly.type
_entity_poly.pdbx_seq_one_letter_code
_entity_poly.pdbx_strand_id
1 'polypeptide(L)'
;MFVKHFDTVKECIEHLRKNLYTIAVTSSHDKGKNVDLYEEEFTQKRLAVWFGNEARGVSGEAIDAADICIRIPMGGIVESLNLGTSTGIVLSFISYQRLKFVFTYKKARIKSRGLGKLITRSWKDFINPHR
;
A
#
# COMPACT_ATOMS: atom_id res chain seq x y z
N MET A 1 13.26 -8.18 -8.69
CA MET A 1 11.79 -8.15 -8.45
C MET A 1 11.33 -9.59 -8.37
N PHE A 2 10.59 -9.98 -7.32
CA PHE A 2 9.98 -11.31 -7.24
C PHE A 2 8.54 -11.19 -7.74
N VAL A 3 8.16 -12.03 -8.69
CA VAL A 3 6.80 -12.08 -9.25
C VAL A 3 6.28 -13.48 -9.02
N LYS A 4 5.05 -13.59 -8.50
CA LYS A 4 4.35 -14.85 -8.34
C LYS A 4 3.02 -14.77 -9.07
N HIS A 5 2.80 -15.70 -9.99
CA HIS A 5 1.54 -15.86 -10.70
C HIS A 5 0.58 -16.75 -9.89
N PHE A 6 -0.71 -16.47 -10.02
CA PHE A 6 -1.80 -17.30 -9.52
C PHE A 6 -2.82 -17.41 -10.64
N ASP A 7 -3.35 -18.61 -10.87
CA ASP A 7 -4.28 -18.82 -11.98
C ASP A 7 -5.70 -18.38 -11.62
N THR A 8 -6.01 -18.34 -10.32
CA THR A 8 -7.30 -17.87 -9.80
C THR A 8 -7.15 -16.86 -8.65
N VAL A 9 -8.17 -16.01 -8.50
CA VAL A 9 -8.26 -15.06 -7.38
C VAL A 9 -8.29 -15.82 -6.04
N LYS A 10 -9.02 -16.94 -5.98
CA LYS A 10 -9.14 -17.79 -4.80
C LYS A 10 -7.79 -18.31 -4.30
N GLU A 11 -6.94 -18.82 -5.20
CA GLU A 11 -5.58 -19.28 -4.84
C GLU A 11 -4.73 -18.15 -4.25
N CYS A 12 -4.83 -16.95 -4.81
CA CYS A 12 -4.15 -15.76 -4.28
C CYS A 12 -4.66 -15.43 -2.86
N ILE A 13 -5.98 -15.41 -2.65
CA ILE A 13 -6.58 -15.17 -1.32
C ILE A 13 -6.08 -16.20 -0.31
N GLU A 14 -6.17 -17.49 -0.63
CA GLU A 14 -5.73 -18.58 0.25
C GLU A 14 -4.24 -18.45 0.60
N HIS A 15 -3.40 -18.10 -0.38
CA HIS A 15 -1.99 -17.85 -0.15
C HIS A 15 -1.76 -16.67 0.80
N LEU A 16 -2.44 -15.54 0.60
CA LEU A 16 -2.29 -14.35 1.43
C LEU A 16 -2.79 -14.59 2.86
N ARG A 17 -3.95 -15.23 3.01
CA ARG A 17 -4.54 -15.56 4.32
C ARG A 17 -3.67 -16.54 5.09
N LYS A 18 -3.18 -17.61 4.45
CA LYS A 18 -2.22 -18.55 5.05
C LYS A 18 -0.96 -17.85 5.56
N ASN A 19 -0.54 -16.78 4.87
CA ASN A 19 0.61 -15.98 5.26
C ASN A 19 0.24 -14.76 6.12
N LEU A 20 -0.96 -14.68 6.69
CA LEU A 20 -1.36 -13.64 7.64
C LEU A 20 -1.22 -12.21 7.07
N TYR A 21 -1.55 -12.03 5.79
CA TYR A 21 -1.64 -10.70 5.19
C TYR A 21 -3.00 -10.06 5.51
N THR A 22 -2.97 -8.78 5.84
CA THR A 22 -4.11 -7.88 5.67
C THR A 22 -4.28 -7.62 4.18
N ILE A 23 -5.47 -7.87 3.64
CA ILE A 23 -5.79 -7.69 2.23
C ILE A 23 -6.52 -6.35 2.07
N ALA A 24 -5.90 -5.42 1.36
CA ALA A 24 -6.50 -4.15 0.98
C ALA A 24 -6.72 -4.12 -0.53
N VAL A 25 -7.87 -3.63 -0.96
CA VAL A 25 -8.17 -3.36 -2.38
C VAL A 25 -8.24 -1.86 -2.62
N THR A 26 -8.02 -1.40 -3.85
CA THR A 26 -8.24 0.01 -4.21
C THR A 26 -9.51 0.19 -5.02
N SER A 27 -10.37 1.13 -4.64
CA SER A 27 -11.52 1.53 -5.45
C SER A 27 -11.88 3.00 -5.23
N SER A 28 -12.22 3.71 -6.31
CA SER A 28 -12.81 5.04 -6.23
C SER A 28 -14.26 5.00 -5.74
N HIS A 29 -14.95 3.87 -5.93
CA HIS A 29 -16.34 3.70 -5.58
C HIS A 29 -16.48 3.17 -4.16
N ASP A 30 -17.59 3.52 -3.51
CA ASP A 30 -17.94 2.96 -2.21
C ASP A 30 -18.32 1.48 -2.35
N LYS A 31 -17.70 0.65 -1.53
CA LYS A 31 -17.85 -0.81 -1.40
C LYS A 31 -18.14 -1.20 0.06
N GLY A 32 -18.52 -0.25 0.91
CA GLY A 32 -18.94 -0.46 2.30
C GLY A 32 -17.80 -0.66 3.31
N LYS A 33 -16.57 -0.92 2.85
CA LYS A 33 -15.34 -1.02 3.68
C LYS A 33 -14.34 0.07 3.31
N ASN A 34 -14.83 1.19 2.80
CA ASN A 34 -13.99 2.22 2.25
C ASN A 34 -13.32 3.02 3.34
N VAL A 35 -12.03 3.26 3.14
CA VAL A 35 -11.24 4.15 3.96
C VAL A 35 -10.47 5.11 3.09
N ASP A 36 -10.36 6.35 3.54
CA ASP A 36 -9.62 7.37 2.81
C ASP A 36 -8.12 7.19 3.07
N LEU A 37 -7.35 7.17 1.98
CA LEU A 37 -5.90 6.89 2.01
C LEU A 37 -5.18 7.74 3.05
N TYR A 38 -5.55 9.01 3.21
CA TYR A 38 -4.86 9.94 4.09
C TYR A 38 -5.32 9.92 5.54
N GLU A 39 -6.42 9.22 5.85
CA GLU A 39 -7.04 9.18 7.18
C GLU A 39 -6.73 7.88 7.94
N GLU A 40 -6.27 6.84 7.23
CA GLU A 40 -5.95 5.54 7.82
C GLU A 40 -4.45 5.27 7.99
N GLU A 41 -4.15 4.31 8.88
CA GLU A 41 -2.79 3.85 9.14
C GLU A 41 -2.48 2.48 8.48
N PHE A 42 -1.46 2.47 7.64
CA PHE A 42 -1.03 1.30 6.84
C PHE A 42 0.30 0.71 7.31
N THR A 43 0.48 0.60 8.62
CA THR A 43 1.70 0.12 9.28
C THR A 43 1.70 -1.38 9.57
N GLN A 44 0.67 -2.13 9.11
CA GLN A 44 0.57 -3.58 9.29
C GLN A 44 1.79 -4.29 8.70
N LYS A 45 2.39 -5.21 9.46
CA LYS A 45 3.62 -5.92 9.07
C LYS A 45 3.49 -6.67 7.73
N ARG A 46 2.30 -7.20 7.45
CA ARG A 46 1.96 -7.93 6.22
C ARG A 46 0.71 -7.30 5.62
N LEU A 47 0.89 -6.45 4.63
CA LEU A 47 -0.18 -5.79 3.88
C LEU A 47 -0.02 -6.15 2.41
N ALA A 48 -1.10 -6.63 1.80
CA ALA A 48 -1.19 -6.85 0.37
C ALA A 48 -2.19 -5.83 -0.20
N VAL A 49 -1.74 -4.96 -1.09
CA VAL A 49 -2.58 -3.94 -1.73
C VAL A 49 -2.88 -4.39 -3.15
N TRP A 50 -4.15 -4.54 -3.47
CA TRP A 50 -4.64 -5.04 -4.74
C TRP A 50 -5.15 -3.89 -5.59
N PHE A 51 -4.64 -3.84 -6.82
CA PHE A 51 -5.03 -2.87 -7.81
C PHE A 51 -5.81 -3.57 -8.93
N GLY A 52 -6.85 -2.91 -9.42
CA GLY A 52 -7.67 -3.39 -10.50
C GLY A 52 -7.01 -3.22 -11.86
N ASN A 53 -7.68 -3.65 -12.93
CA ASN A 53 -7.31 -3.19 -14.28
C ASN A 53 -8.05 -1.89 -14.63
N GLU A 54 -7.61 -1.20 -15.68
CA GLU A 54 -8.18 0.11 -16.08
C GLU A 54 -9.65 0.03 -16.51
N ALA A 55 -10.09 -1.11 -17.03
CA ALA A 55 -11.43 -1.24 -17.61
C ALA A 55 -12.51 -1.60 -16.59
N ARG A 56 -12.20 -2.45 -15.61
CA ARG A 56 -13.17 -3.07 -14.69
C ARG A 56 -12.82 -2.86 -13.21
N GLY A 57 -11.65 -2.31 -12.93
CA GLY A 57 -11.15 -2.24 -11.56
C GLY A 57 -10.88 -3.63 -10.99
N VAL A 58 -11.10 -3.77 -9.69
CA VAL A 58 -10.90 -5.00 -8.91
C VAL A 58 -12.15 -5.88 -9.01
N SER A 59 -11.99 -7.21 -9.08
CA SER A 59 -13.13 -8.14 -9.19
C SER A 59 -14.00 -8.14 -7.93
N GLY A 60 -15.27 -8.58 -8.05
CA GLY A 60 -16.16 -8.75 -6.89
C GLY A 60 -15.59 -9.67 -5.83
N GLU A 61 -15.08 -10.84 -6.24
CA GLU A 61 -14.42 -11.81 -5.33
C GLU A 61 -13.28 -11.20 -4.52
N ALA A 62 -12.51 -10.30 -5.14
CA ALA A 62 -11.42 -9.60 -4.50
C ALA A 62 -11.91 -8.56 -3.48
N ILE A 63 -12.98 -7.82 -3.81
CA ILE A 63 -13.62 -6.86 -2.92
C ILE A 63 -14.23 -7.57 -1.70
N ASP A 64 -14.92 -8.68 -1.92
CA ASP A 64 -15.56 -9.47 -0.86
C ASP A 64 -14.52 -10.01 0.14
N ALA A 65 -13.39 -10.49 -0.39
CA ALA A 65 -12.28 -11.00 0.40
C ALA A 65 -11.43 -9.91 1.08
N ALA A 66 -11.60 -8.64 0.73
CA ALA A 66 -10.81 -7.55 1.27
C ALA A 66 -11.18 -7.24 2.73
N ASP A 67 -10.16 -6.94 3.53
CA ASP A 67 -10.32 -6.39 4.87
C ASP A 67 -10.62 -4.89 4.81
N ILE A 68 -10.03 -4.20 3.83
CA ILE A 68 -10.06 -2.74 3.68
C ILE A 68 -10.19 -2.37 2.19
N CYS A 69 -11.00 -1.36 1.88
CA CYS A 69 -11.05 -0.75 0.54
C CYS A 69 -10.46 0.66 0.58
N ILE A 70 -9.26 0.83 0.06
CA ILE A 70 -8.56 2.12 0.01
C ILE A 70 -9.16 2.98 -1.11
N ARG A 71 -9.57 4.19 -0.75
CA ARG A 71 -9.99 5.24 -1.68
C ARG A 71 -8.96 6.37 -1.64
N ILE A 72 -8.55 6.86 -2.81
CA ILE A 72 -7.84 8.14 -2.89
C ILE A 72 -8.93 9.21 -2.90
N PRO A 73 -8.97 10.15 -1.94
CA PRO A 73 -9.90 11.26 -1.99
C PRO A 73 -9.66 12.07 -3.27
N MET A 74 -10.67 12.14 -4.13
CA MET A 74 -10.64 12.90 -5.37
C MET A 74 -11.71 14.00 -5.30
N GLY A 75 -11.35 15.20 -5.74
CA GLY A 75 -12.29 16.29 -5.95
C GLY A 75 -12.64 16.43 -7.43
N GLY A 76 -13.87 16.84 -7.74
CA GLY A 76 -14.31 17.17 -9.09
C GLY A 76 -15.00 16.02 -9.85
N ILE A 77 -14.99 16.12 -11.18
CA ILE A 77 -15.83 15.30 -12.09
C ILE A 77 -15.15 13.95 -12.45
N VAL A 78 -13.89 13.74 -12.03
CA VAL A 78 -13.11 12.56 -12.42
C VAL A 78 -13.46 11.38 -11.52
N GLU A 79 -13.96 10.31 -12.12
CA GLU A 79 -14.38 9.09 -11.40
C GLU A 79 -13.19 8.20 -10.98
N SER A 80 -12.05 8.28 -11.66
CA SER A 80 -10.84 7.51 -11.35
C SER A 80 -9.57 8.10 -11.94
N LEU A 81 -8.45 7.87 -11.27
CA LEU A 81 -7.11 8.12 -11.83
C LEU A 81 -6.64 6.95 -12.70
N ASN A 82 -5.68 7.22 -13.58
CA ASN A 82 -4.93 6.17 -14.27
C ASN A 82 -4.36 5.13 -13.28
N LEU A 83 -4.35 3.86 -13.67
CA LEU A 83 -3.92 2.74 -12.81
C LEU A 83 -2.49 2.91 -12.30
N GLY A 84 -1.56 3.32 -13.17
CA GLY A 84 -0.17 3.58 -12.77
C GLY A 84 -0.06 4.74 -11.78
N THR A 85 -0.82 5.81 -12.00
CA THR A 85 -0.86 6.98 -11.11
C THR A 85 -1.41 6.62 -9.73
N SER A 86 -2.56 5.95 -9.67
CA SER A 86 -3.19 5.54 -8.40
C SER A 86 -2.30 4.55 -7.63
N THR A 87 -1.68 3.61 -8.34
CA THR A 87 -0.69 2.69 -7.77
C THR A 87 0.49 3.44 -7.14
N GLY A 88 1.06 4.40 -7.87
CA GLY A 88 2.16 5.22 -7.38
C GLY A 88 1.79 6.01 -6.12
N ILE A 89 0.62 6.66 -6.10
CA ILE A 89 0.15 7.45 -4.96
C ILE A 89 -0.02 6.57 -3.72
N VAL A 90 -0.76 5.46 -3.83
CA VAL A 90 -1.05 4.56 -2.71
C VAL A 90 0.24 3.96 -2.14
N LEU A 91 1.10 3.41 -3.00
CA LEU A 91 2.33 2.77 -2.54
C LEU A 91 3.33 3.77 -1.96
N SER A 92 3.42 4.97 -2.53
CA SER A 92 4.28 6.04 -2.01
C SER A 92 3.83 6.48 -0.61
N PHE A 93 2.53 6.71 -0.42
CA PHE A 93 1.98 7.12 0.86
C PHE A 93 2.15 6.05 1.95
N ILE A 94 1.83 4.78 1.64
CA ILE A 94 2.03 3.67 2.57
C ILE A 94 3.53 3.51 2.92
N SER A 95 4.41 3.66 1.94
CA SER A 95 5.86 3.61 2.16
C SER A 95 6.33 4.73 3.08
N TYR A 96 5.82 5.96 2.87
CA TYR A 96 6.07 7.10 3.74
C TYR A 96 5.62 6.83 5.18
N GLN A 97 4.37 6.36 5.39
CA GLN A 97 3.87 6.03 6.72
C GLN A 97 4.73 4.96 7.41
N ARG A 98 5.12 3.90 6.69
CA ARG A 98 5.95 2.83 7.23
C ARG A 98 7.35 3.31 7.62
N LEU A 99 7.96 4.15 6.80
CA LEU A 99 9.24 4.75 7.12
C LEU A 99 9.13 5.65 8.35
N LYS A 100 8.11 6.51 8.41
CA LYS A 100 7.81 7.33 9.60
C LYS A 100 7.61 6.46 10.85
N PHE A 101 6.81 5.40 10.76
CA PHE A 101 6.58 4.46 11.86
C PHE A 101 7.89 3.82 12.34
N VAL A 102 8.73 3.37 11.41
CA VAL A 102 10.06 2.83 11.76
C VAL A 102 10.89 3.89 12.45
N PHE A 103 10.97 5.13 11.96
CA PHE A 103 11.75 6.19 12.59
C PHE A 103 11.22 6.56 13.99
N THR A 104 9.90 6.72 14.14
CA THR A 104 9.25 7.14 15.38
C THR A 104 9.33 6.07 16.47
N TYR A 105 8.97 4.83 16.15
CA TYR A 105 8.87 3.75 17.15
C TYR A 105 10.15 2.92 17.28
N LYS A 106 11.17 3.24 16.46
CA LYS A 106 12.37 2.44 16.31
C LYS A 106 13.54 3.35 15.87
N LYS A 107 14.40 3.81 16.78
CA LYS A 107 15.41 2.97 17.49
C LYS A 107 15.35 1.45 17.20
N ALA A 108 14.96 1.04 16.00
CA ALA A 108 15.10 -0.30 15.50
C ALA A 108 16.57 -0.48 15.36
N ARG A 109 17.10 -1.51 16.00
CA ARG A 109 18.26 -2.19 15.48
C ARG A 109 17.92 -2.74 14.09
N ILE A 110 17.93 -1.90 13.07
CA ILE A 110 18.34 -2.31 11.74
C ILE A 110 19.84 -2.56 11.92
N LYS A 111 20.22 -3.80 12.25
CA LYS A 111 21.63 -4.22 12.09
C LYS A 111 21.88 -4.14 10.59
N SER A 112 22.46 -3.04 10.12
CA SER A 112 22.93 -2.93 8.76
C SER A 112 23.95 -4.04 8.52
N ARG A 113 23.58 -5.06 7.74
CA ARG A 113 24.54 -5.99 7.16
C ARG A 113 24.96 -5.41 5.81
N GLY A 114 26.12 -4.75 5.76
CA GLY A 114 26.63 -4.11 4.55
C GLY A 114 25.82 -2.89 4.09
N LEU A 115 26.41 -2.10 3.16
CA LEU A 115 25.99 -0.85 2.47
C LEU A 115 24.97 0.13 3.11
N GLY A 116 24.53 -0.08 4.35
CA GLY A 116 23.54 0.71 5.07
C GLY A 116 24.10 2.03 5.60
N LYS A 117 25.36 2.37 5.27
CA LYS A 117 25.93 3.71 5.50
C LYS A 117 25.57 4.72 4.41
N LEU A 118 25.23 4.28 3.19
CA LEU A 118 24.99 5.17 2.05
C LEU A 118 23.52 5.64 1.93
N ILE A 119 22.55 4.82 2.35
CA ILE A 119 21.11 5.13 2.17
C ILE A 119 20.57 6.00 3.32
N THR A 120 21.21 6.01 4.49
CA THR A 120 20.72 6.70 5.70
C THR A 120 21.03 8.19 5.76
N ARG A 121 21.80 8.75 4.81
CA ARG A 121 22.02 10.20 4.71
C ARG A 121 20.81 10.90 4.07
N SER A 122 20.30 10.36 2.97
CA SER A 122 19.34 11.04 2.09
C SER A 122 17.95 11.34 2.69
N TRP A 123 17.46 10.57 3.67
CA TRP A 123 16.07 10.74 4.15
C TRP A 123 15.89 11.85 5.19
N LYS A 124 16.91 12.11 6.03
CA LYS A 124 16.86 13.22 6.98
C LYS A 124 17.02 14.58 6.29
N ASP A 125 17.83 14.60 5.24
CA ASP A 125 18.09 15.78 4.42
C ASP A 125 16.87 16.17 3.56
N PHE A 126 16.09 15.19 3.10
CA PHE A 126 14.86 15.43 2.32
C PHE A 126 13.70 16.03 3.13
N ILE A 127 13.53 15.59 4.38
CA ILE A 127 12.40 16.01 5.23
C ILE A 127 12.66 17.35 5.92
N ASN A 128 13.93 17.73 6.11
CA ASN A 128 14.28 18.98 6.78
C ASN A 128 15.41 19.71 6.04
N PRO A 129 15.11 20.38 4.92
CA PRO A 129 16.11 21.01 4.05
C PRO A 129 16.77 22.28 4.65
N HIS A 130 16.30 22.78 5.80
CA HIS A 130 16.79 24.01 6.43
C HIS A 130 17.49 23.77 7.77
N ARG A 131 18.28 22.70 7.86
CA ARG A 131 19.20 22.49 8.98
C ARG A 131 20.65 22.52 8.52
#